data_AF-A0A161HYM0-F1
#
_entry.id   AF-A0A161HYM0-F1
#
_cell.length_a   1.000
_cell.length_b   1.000
_cell.length_c   1.000
_cell.angle_alpha   90.00
_cell.angle_beta   90.00
_cell.angle_gamma   90.00
#
_symmetry.space_group_name_H-M   'P 1'
#
loop_
_entity.id
_entity.type
_entity.pdbx_description
1 polymer ?
#
loop_
_entity_poly.entity_id
_entity_poly.type
_entity_poly.pdbx_seq_one_letter_code
_entity_poly.pdbx_strand_id
1 'polypeptide(L)'
;MQTIIVDHEVKLVDVKFENLTSGGYEDLKVLNTRGASQEFYDVYLYSPKQGIYVFNKELSDIPCLQADAKRKQVIGACFHESSCENWEERYTLSARGVLSLIERRGTYCDPTGQTYFYVDRFKNGKHIYSKVTPLSPSTGQ
;
A
#
# COMPACT_ATOMS: atom_id res chain seq x y z
N MET A 1 8.91 14.07 25.00
CA MET A 1 8.93 12.62 24.77
C MET A 1 7.52 12.19 24.42
N GLN A 2 7.31 11.59 23.25
CA GLN A 2 6.02 11.02 22.87
C GLN A 2 6.03 9.52 23.19
N THR A 3 4.91 8.99 23.68
CA THR A 3 4.69 7.56 23.86
C THR A 3 3.56 7.14 22.93
N ILE A 4 3.78 6.11 22.13
CA ILE A 4 2.77 5.48 21.27
C ILE A 4 2.35 4.18 21.95
N ILE A 5 1.05 4.01 22.15
CA ILE A 5 0.46 2.82 22.75
C ILE A 5 -0.19 2.04 21.63
N VAL A 6 0.15 0.76 21.53
CA VAL A 6 -0.49 -0.20 20.64
C VAL A 6 -1.16 -1.29 21.47
N ASP A 7 -2.10 -2.01 20.87
CA ASP A 7 -2.95 -3.02 21.52
C ASP A 7 -2.37 -4.45 21.46
N HIS A 8 -1.16 -4.61 20.95
CA HIS A 8 -0.47 -5.89 20.76
C HIS A 8 0.99 -5.83 21.23
N GLU A 9 1.61 -7.00 21.40
CA GLU A 9 3.03 -7.09 21.72
C GLU A 9 3.88 -6.70 20.51
N VAL A 10 4.80 -5.75 20.69
CA VAL A 10 5.69 -5.25 19.63
C VAL A 10 7.13 -5.60 19.95
N LYS A 11 7.81 -6.19 18.97
CA LYS A 11 9.27 -6.37 19.01
C LYS A 11 9.94 -5.25 18.22
N LEU A 12 11.22 -5.00 18.50
CA LEU A 12 11.97 -3.96 17.77
C LEU A 12 11.99 -4.20 16.24
N VAL A 13 11.93 -5.46 15.80
CA VAL A 13 11.86 -5.83 14.38
C VAL A 13 10.54 -5.43 13.69
N ASP A 14 9.49 -5.23 14.48
CA ASP A 14 8.15 -4.85 14.02
C ASP A 14 8.04 -3.33 13.82
N VAL A 15 9.04 -2.57 14.28
CA VAL A 15 9.12 -1.12 14.18
C VAL A 15 10.01 -0.73 13.01
N LYS A 16 9.46 0.05 12.08
CA LYS A 16 10.15 0.52 10.88
C LYS A 16 10.04 2.03 10.75
N PHE A 17 11.14 2.65 10.34
CA PHE A 17 11.19 4.05 9.95
C PHE A 17 11.35 4.12 8.44
N GLU A 18 10.45 4.85 7.78
CA GLU A 18 10.40 4.92 6.32
C GLU A 18 9.85 6.29 5.90
N ASN A 19 10.47 6.93 4.91
CA ASN A 19 10.01 8.24 4.42
C ASN A 19 8.86 8.05 3.40
N LEU A 20 7.61 8.04 3.89
CA LEU A 20 6.42 7.83 3.07
C LEU A 20 5.99 9.12 2.37
N THR A 21 6.16 10.27 3.02
CA THR A 21 5.69 11.58 2.53
C THR A 21 6.67 12.29 1.59
N SER A 22 7.86 11.74 1.36
CA SER A 22 8.98 12.41 0.67
C SER A 22 9.33 13.79 1.26
N GLY A 23 8.92 14.06 2.51
CA GLY A 23 9.03 15.34 3.20
C GLY A 23 10.35 15.56 3.95
N GLY A 24 11.25 14.57 3.91
CA GLY A 24 12.59 14.62 4.50
C GLY A 24 12.68 14.12 5.95
N TYR A 25 11.56 13.71 6.53
CA TYR A 25 11.51 13.04 7.84
C TYR A 25 11.01 11.61 7.66
N GLU A 26 11.51 10.70 8.49
CA GLU A 26 11.04 9.31 8.49
C GLU A 26 9.72 9.21 9.25
N ASP A 27 8.75 8.56 8.60
CA ASP A 27 7.48 8.18 9.18
C ASP A 27 7.63 6.84 9.91
N LEU A 28 6.78 6.58 10.88
CA LEU A 28 6.83 5.39 11.72
C LEU A 28 5.78 4.37 11.24
N LYS A 29 6.20 3.12 11.11
CA LYS A 29 5.33 1.97 10.87
C LYS A 29 5.54 0.95 11.98
N VAL A 30 4.46 0.48 12.57
CA VAL A 30 4.48 -0.62 13.54
C VAL A 30 3.67 -1.75 12.95
N LEU A 31 4.26 -2.94 12.81
CA LEU A 31 3.53 -4.11 12.30
C LEU A 31 2.37 -4.41 13.26
N ASN A 32 1.14 -4.33 12.74
CA ASN A 32 -0.07 -4.59 13.51
C ASN A 32 -0.50 -6.04 13.32
N THR A 33 -0.70 -6.46 12.06
CA THR A 33 -1.20 -7.80 11.75
C THR A 33 -0.42 -8.41 10.58
N ARG A 34 -0.11 -9.70 10.67
CA ARG A 34 0.47 -10.51 9.59
C ARG A 34 -0.44 -11.69 9.28
N GLY A 35 -1.06 -11.66 8.11
CA GLY A 35 -1.79 -12.78 7.52
C GLY A 35 -0.87 -13.67 6.68
N ALA A 36 -1.47 -14.61 5.93
CA ALA A 36 -0.74 -15.54 5.07
C ALA A 36 -0.04 -14.85 3.89
N SER A 37 -0.66 -13.82 3.33
CA SER A 37 -0.19 -13.07 2.15
C SER A 37 -0.12 -11.56 2.38
N GLN A 38 -0.57 -11.07 3.54
CA GLN A 38 -0.75 -9.64 3.81
C GLN A 38 -0.11 -9.22 5.13
N GLU A 39 0.55 -8.06 5.12
CA GLU A 39 1.01 -7.37 6.32
C GLU A 39 0.32 -6.01 6.44
N PHE A 40 -0.20 -5.69 7.60
CA PHE A 40 -0.79 -4.39 7.92
C PHE A 40 0.03 -3.70 9.00
N TYR A 41 0.15 -2.38 8.87
CA TYR A 41 0.97 -1.56 9.77
C TYR A 41 0.11 -0.45 10.37
N ASP A 42 0.30 -0.17 11.66
CA ASP A 42 -0.10 1.11 12.24
C ASP A 42 0.89 2.16 11.75
N VAL A 43 0.40 3.15 11.00
CA VAL A 43 1.23 4.14 10.31
C VAL A 43 1.06 5.47 11.02
N TYR A 44 2.18 6.08 11.39
CA TYR A 44 2.22 7.38 12.01
C TYR A 44 3.11 8.30 11.21
N LEU A 45 2.52 9.36 10.66
CA LEU A 45 3.25 10.37 9.90
C LEU A 45 3.91 11.35 10.84
N TYR A 46 5.18 11.68 10.58
CA TYR A 46 5.86 12.69 11.38
C TYR A 46 5.34 14.09 11.03
N SER A 47 4.96 14.87 12.05
CA SER A 47 4.55 16.26 11.91
C SER A 47 5.66 17.18 12.38
N PRO A 48 6.48 17.78 11.48
CA PRO A 48 7.59 18.65 11.89
C PRO A 48 7.12 19.89 12.65
N LYS A 49 5.90 20.37 12.33
CA LYS A 49 5.28 21.51 13.02
C LYS A 49 5.00 21.23 14.49
N GLN A 50 4.61 19.99 14.81
CA GLN A 50 4.22 19.59 16.15
C GLN A 50 5.32 18.81 16.87
N GLY A 51 6.32 18.32 16.15
CA GLY A 51 7.39 17.47 16.67
C GLY A 51 6.90 16.09 17.12
N ILE A 52 5.78 15.60 16.57
CA ILE A 52 5.13 14.34 16.97
C ILE A 52 4.75 13.49 15.77
N TYR A 53 4.57 12.19 16.02
CA TYR A 53 3.98 11.21 15.11
C TYR A 53 2.45 11.21 15.23
N VAL A 54 1.76 11.30 14.10
CA VAL A 54 0.29 11.36 14.02
C VAL A 54 -0.22 10.14 13.26
N PHE A 55 -1.10 9.36 13.89
CA PHE A 55 -1.71 8.18 13.28
C PHE A 55 -2.44 8.53 11.98
N ASN A 56 -2.24 7.72 10.94
CA ASN A 56 -2.88 7.86 9.64
C ASN A 56 -3.62 6.57 9.28
N LYS A 57 -4.94 6.57 9.52
CA LYS A 57 -5.79 5.43 9.26
C LYS A 57 -5.76 4.98 7.79
N GLU A 58 -5.80 5.93 6.85
CA GLU A 58 -5.87 5.59 5.43
C GLU A 58 -4.62 4.83 4.96
N LEU A 59 -3.44 5.21 5.44
CA LEU A 59 -2.20 4.47 5.18
C LEU A 59 -2.15 3.12 5.90
N SER A 60 -2.72 3.04 7.11
CA SER A 60 -2.80 1.80 7.88
C SER A 60 -3.69 0.73 7.26
N ASP A 61 -4.70 1.14 6.50
CA ASP A 61 -5.59 0.22 5.79
C ASP A 61 -4.94 -0.36 4.52
N ILE A 62 -3.74 0.09 4.13
CA ILE A 62 -3.04 -0.38 2.93
C ILE A 62 -2.17 -1.62 3.26
N PRO A 63 -2.45 -2.78 2.65
CA PRO A 63 -1.66 -3.99 2.85
C PRO A 63 -0.29 -3.89 2.17
N CYS A 64 0.73 -4.39 2.86
CA CYS A 64 2.14 -4.35 2.47
C CYS A 64 2.57 -2.96 1.99
N LEU A 65 2.23 -1.93 2.78
CA LEU A 65 2.58 -0.55 2.48
C LEU A 65 4.10 -0.38 2.35
N GLN A 66 4.54 0.28 1.29
CA GLN A 66 5.95 0.59 1.01
C GLN A 66 6.10 1.97 0.35
N ALA A 67 7.23 2.63 0.56
CA ALA A 67 7.60 3.85 -0.17
C ALA A 67 8.27 3.51 -1.52
N ASP A 68 7.86 4.22 -2.57
CA ASP A 68 8.58 4.32 -3.84
C ASP A 68 9.26 5.68 -3.91
N ALA A 69 10.43 5.77 -3.28
CA ALA A 69 11.20 7.03 -3.18
C ALA A 69 11.56 7.61 -4.57
N LYS A 70 11.79 6.75 -5.56
CA LYS A 70 12.12 7.18 -6.93
C LYS A 70 10.96 7.93 -7.57
N ARG A 71 9.73 7.48 -7.33
CA ARG A 71 8.51 8.08 -7.90
C ARG A 71 7.81 9.05 -6.95
N LYS A 72 8.26 9.18 -5.70
CA LYS A 72 7.57 9.92 -4.62
C LYS A 72 6.13 9.42 -4.45
N GLN A 73 5.99 8.11 -4.39
CA GLN A 73 4.71 7.41 -4.28
C GLN A 73 4.74 6.47 -3.08
N VAL A 74 3.56 6.01 -2.68
CA VAL A 74 3.42 4.84 -1.81
C VAL A 74 2.74 3.72 -2.57
N ILE A 75 3.08 2.49 -2.24
CA ILE A 75 2.60 1.28 -2.88
C ILE A 75 1.94 0.42 -1.80
N GLY A 76 0.73 -0.09 -2.07
CA GLY A 76 0.22 -1.26 -1.38
C GLY A 76 0.45 -2.48 -2.26
N ALA A 77 1.32 -3.39 -1.82
CA ALA A 77 1.94 -4.38 -2.71
C ALA A 77 1.27 -5.75 -2.72
N CYS A 78 0.32 -6.01 -1.82
CA CYS A 78 -0.22 -7.36 -1.61
C CYS A 78 -1.74 -7.36 -1.40
N PHE A 79 -2.48 -6.56 -2.17
CA PHE A 79 -3.92 -6.72 -2.17
C PHE A 79 -4.30 -8.06 -2.81
N HIS A 80 -5.33 -8.68 -2.25
CA HIS A 80 -5.73 -10.03 -2.58
C HIS A 80 -7.20 -10.23 -2.18
N GLU A 81 -7.95 -10.91 -3.04
CA GLU A 81 -9.31 -11.36 -2.78
C GLU A 81 -9.44 -12.89 -2.93
N SER A 82 -8.67 -13.48 -3.84
CA SER A 82 -8.61 -14.93 -4.04
C SER A 82 -7.20 -15.37 -4.46
N SER A 83 -7.00 -16.66 -4.74
CA SER A 83 -5.74 -17.14 -5.31
C SER A 83 -5.48 -16.59 -6.71
N CYS A 84 -6.54 -16.24 -7.47
CA CYS A 84 -6.40 -15.67 -8.81
C CYS A 84 -6.45 -14.14 -8.82
N GLU A 85 -7.14 -13.53 -7.86
CA GLU A 85 -7.31 -12.09 -7.79
C GLU A 85 -6.38 -11.45 -6.76
N ASN A 86 -5.33 -10.84 -7.28
CA ASN A 86 -4.29 -10.16 -6.52
C ASN A 86 -3.89 -8.88 -7.26
N TRP A 87 -3.60 -7.81 -6.53
CA TRP A 87 -3.21 -6.56 -7.15
C TRP A 87 -2.29 -5.70 -6.29
N GLU A 88 -1.69 -4.72 -6.95
CA GLU A 88 -0.96 -3.63 -6.35
C GLU A 88 -1.71 -2.32 -6.60
N GLU A 89 -1.66 -1.43 -5.63
CA GLU A 89 -2.11 -0.05 -5.80
C GLU A 89 -0.95 0.92 -5.58
N ARG A 90 -0.92 1.97 -6.40
CA ARG A 90 0.03 3.08 -6.30
C ARG A 90 -0.71 4.37 -6.00
N TYR A 91 -0.16 5.15 -5.09
CA TYR A 91 -0.76 6.41 -4.65
C TYR A 91 0.27 7.53 -4.68
N THR A 92 -0.20 8.75 -4.94
CA THR A 92 0.51 9.94 -4.50
C THR A 92 0.07 10.30 -3.09
N LEU A 93 1.02 10.71 -2.25
CA LEU A 93 0.77 11.17 -0.89
C LEU A 93 1.09 12.67 -0.81
N SER A 94 0.11 13.48 -0.42
CA SER A 94 0.38 14.90 -0.16
C SER A 94 1.15 15.08 1.15
N ALA A 95 1.80 16.24 1.33
CA ALA A 95 2.45 16.59 2.59
C ALA A 95 1.50 16.65 3.81
N ARG A 96 0.17 16.65 3.58
CA ARG A 96 -0.86 16.59 4.63
C ARG A 96 -1.31 15.16 4.95
N GLY A 97 -0.70 14.15 4.32
CA GLY A 97 -1.07 12.75 4.51
C GLY A 97 -2.30 12.30 3.73
N VAL A 98 -2.79 13.11 2.78
CA VAL A 98 -3.93 12.73 1.91
C VAL A 98 -3.44 11.87 0.76
N LEU A 99 -4.04 10.69 0.62
CA LEU A 99 -3.77 9.74 -0.45
C LEU A 99 -4.57 10.05 -1.72
N SER A 100 -4.01 9.70 -2.87
CA SER A 100 -4.73 9.70 -4.14
C SER A 100 -4.27 8.52 -4.98
N LEU A 101 -5.18 7.60 -5.25
CA LEU A 101 -4.93 6.46 -6.13
C LEU A 101 -4.60 6.97 -7.54
N ILE A 102 -3.54 6.43 -8.13
CA ILE A 102 -3.09 6.77 -9.48
C ILE A 102 -3.05 5.57 -10.42
N GLU A 103 -2.80 4.38 -9.88
CA GLU A 103 -2.74 3.14 -10.66
C GLU A 103 -3.14 1.97 -9.78
N ARG A 104 -3.96 1.07 -10.35
CA ARG A 104 -4.22 -0.27 -9.83
C ARG A 104 -3.82 -1.26 -10.91
N ARG A 105 -3.07 -2.30 -10.56
CA ARG A 105 -2.69 -3.34 -11.53
C ARG A 105 -2.64 -4.69 -10.86
N GLY A 106 -3.09 -5.71 -11.55
CA GLY A 106 -3.20 -7.03 -10.93
C GLY A 106 -3.70 -8.08 -11.90
N THR A 107 -4.14 -9.18 -11.33
CA THR A 107 -4.75 -10.29 -12.06
C THR A 107 -6.16 -10.54 -11.57
N TYR A 108 -7.00 -11.08 -12.45
CA TYR A 108 -8.28 -11.68 -12.09
C TYR A 108 -8.56 -12.87 -13.01
N CYS A 109 -9.49 -13.73 -12.59
CA CYS A 109 -9.99 -14.83 -13.41
C CYS A 109 -11.44 -14.53 -13.80
N ASP A 110 -11.81 -14.84 -15.04
CA ASP A 110 -13.21 -14.89 -15.42
C ASP A 110 -13.87 -16.21 -14.92
N PRO A 111 -15.21 -16.34 -15.04
CA PRO A 111 -15.91 -17.56 -14.65
C PRO A 111 -15.51 -18.83 -15.42
N THR A 112 -14.80 -18.71 -16.55
CA THR A 112 -14.28 -19.85 -17.33
C THR A 112 -12.92 -20.32 -16.84
N GLY A 113 -12.31 -19.59 -15.90
CA GLY A 113 -10.96 -19.83 -15.40
C GLY A 113 -9.86 -19.18 -16.23
N GLN A 114 -10.21 -18.39 -17.25
CA GLN A 114 -9.24 -17.63 -18.02
C GLN A 114 -8.71 -16.48 -17.16
N THR A 115 -7.39 -16.38 -17.03
CA THR A 115 -6.73 -15.34 -16.26
C THR A 115 -6.40 -14.13 -17.14
N TYR A 116 -6.52 -12.94 -16.56
CA TYR A 116 -6.21 -11.67 -17.20
C TYR A 116 -5.28 -10.87 -16.31
N PHE A 117 -4.40 -10.08 -16.93
CA PHE A 117 -3.70 -8.99 -16.29
C PHE A 117 -4.38 -7.67 -16.66
N TYR A 118 -4.53 -6.79 -15.70
CA TYR A 118 -5.12 -5.46 -15.91
C TYR A 118 -4.25 -4.35 -15.36
N VAL A 119 -4.40 -3.17 -15.97
CA VAL A 119 -3.86 -1.90 -15.50
C VAL A 119 -4.94 -0.85 -15.61
N ASP A 120 -5.34 -0.29 -14.48
CA ASP A 120 -6.24 0.85 -14.37
C ASP A 120 -5.47 2.08 -13.91
N ARG A 121 -5.81 3.25 -14.47
CA ARG A 121 -5.26 4.54 -14.01
C ARG A 121 -6.36 5.47 -13.57
N PHE A 122 -6.00 6.29 -12.59
CA PHE A 122 -6.91 7.19 -11.92
C PHE A 122 -6.35 8.62 -11.91
N LYS A 123 -7.25 9.60 -11.98
CA LYS A 123 -6.92 11.02 -11.83
C LYS A 123 -8.05 11.71 -11.08
N ASN A 124 -7.71 12.40 -9.99
CA ASN A 124 -8.68 13.09 -9.13
C ASN A 124 -9.84 12.17 -8.67
N GLY A 125 -9.50 10.94 -8.28
CA GLY A 125 -10.48 9.92 -7.86
C GLY A 125 -11.32 9.31 -8.98
N LYS A 126 -11.11 9.70 -10.25
CA LYS A 126 -11.85 9.15 -11.40
C LYS A 126 -10.98 8.16 -12.16
N HIS A 127 -11.57 7.03 -12.54
CA HIS A 127 -10.97 6.09 -13.50
C HIS A 127 -10.89 6.75 -14.88
N ILE A 128 -9.71 6.74 -15.49
CA ILE A 128 -9.45 7.43 -16.77
C ILE A 128 -8.90 6.51 -17.86
N TYR A 129 -8.46 5.31 -17.50
CA TYR A 129 -7.84 4.38 -18.43
C TYR A 129 -7.90 2.97 -17.86
N SER A 130 -8.18 2.01 -18.73
CA SER A 130 -8.03 0.59 -18.45
C SER A 130 -7.35 -0.11 -19.62
N LYS A 131 -6.51 -1.10 -19.30
CA LYS A 131 -5.98 -2.06 -20.26
C LYS A 131 -6.05 -3.44 -19.64
N VAL A 132 -6.65 -4.36 -20.37
CA VAL A 132 -6.73 -5.78 -20.00
C VAL A 132 -5.98 -6.59 -21.05
N THR A 133 -5.18 -7.55 -20.61
CA THR A 133 -4.43 -8.47 -21.47
C THR A 133 -4.66 -9.89 -20.96
N PRO A 134 -5.15 -10.82 -21.79
CA PRO A 134 -5.23 -12.23 -21.41
C PRO A 134 -3.84 -12.73 -21.02
N LEU A 135 -3.74 -13.43 -19.89
CA LEU A 135 -2.55 -14.19 -19.58
C LEU A 135 -2.72 -15.54 -20.25
N SER A 136 -1.84 -15.85 -21.23
CA SER A 136 -1.82 -17.18 -21.81
C SER A 136 -1.68 -18.20 -20.66
N PRO A 137 -2.44 -19.31 -20.65
CA PRO A 137 -2.14 -20.39 -19.74
C PRO A 137 -0.67 -20.76 -20.00
N SER A 138 0.16 -20.65 -18.96
CA SER A 138 1.55 -21.08 -19.05
C SER A 138 1.52 -22.51 -19.56
N THR A 139 2.01 -22.74 -20.78
CA THR A 139 2.38 -24.08 -21.22
C THR A 139 3.40 -24.55 -20.20
N GLY A 140 2.97 -25.42 -19.29
CA GLY A 140 3.88 -26.08 -18.36
C GLY A 140 5.00 -26.72 -19.16
N GLN A 141 6.23 -26.26 -18.92
CA GLN A 141 7.43 -27.04 -19.15
C GLN A 141 7.90 -27.53 -17.79
#